data_AF-A0A8B5XAE1-F1
#
_entry.id   AF-A0A8B5XAE1-F1
#
_cell.length_a   1.000
_cell.length_b   1.000
_cell.length_c   1.000
_cell.angle_alpha   90.00
_cell.angle_beta   90.00
_cell.angle_gamma   90.00
#
_symmetry.space_group_name_H-M   'P 1'
#
loop_
_entity.id
_entity.type
_entity.pdbx_description
1 polymer ?
#
loop_
_entity_poly.entity_id
_entity_poly.type
_entity_poly.pdbx_seq_one_letter_code
_entity_poly.pdbx_strand_id
1 'polypeptide(L)'
;MDEQTSRKTFDPRPYLRTISADGRQTEYLDVRWRLAWLRTEQPNARITTEHIILEQDEAVFRALVQIPDGGCATGYGSETRDDWDDFIEKAETKAIGRALAALGYGTQFAIDFESDGDAEKKKSGRASGERQRSRRNDEERKSAPDAAGSRAPLPGGREEWDEFWRWARSIGYMNRPQLEEIFDHPLDGMTPREVREELNDYLQRNNLTEAPVVEPDEE
;
A
#
# COMPACT_ATOMS: atom_id res chain seq x y z
N MET A 1 -27.10 28.78 32.30
CA MET A 1 -26.58 29.67 31.24
C MET A 1 -25.99 28.75 30.21
N ASP A 2 -26.82 28.31 29.26
CA ASP A 2 -26.41 27.40 28.19
C ASP A 2 -25.92 28.24 27.01
N GLU A 3 -24.60 28.41 26.95
CA GLU A 3 -23.94 29.01 25.81
C GLU A 3 -23.95 27.97 24.68
N GLN A 4 -24.95 28.09 23.79
CA GLN A 4 -25.05 27.32 22.57
C GLN A 4 -23.83 27.66 21.69
N THR A 5 -22.72 26.96 21.93
CA THR A 5 -21.54 27.01 21.09
C THR A 5 -21.94 26.37 19.76
N SER A 6 -22.20 27.21 18.76
CA SER A 6 -22.36 26.77 17.37
C SER A 6 -21.10 25.99 16.98
N ARG A 7 -21.18 24.65 17.03
CA ARG A 7 -20.11 23.78 16.55
C ARG A 7 -19.93 24.12 15.08
N LYS A 8 -18.79 24.69 14.72
CA LYS A 8 -18.38 24.81 13.32
C LYS A 8 -18.34 23.40 12.73
N THR A 9 -19.27 23.07 11.87
CA THR A 9 -19.22 21.84 11.07
C THR A 9 -18.20 22.03 9.94
N PHE A 10 -17.38 21.01 9.69
CA PHE A 10 -16.44 21.02 8.56
C PHE A 10 -17.20 20.74 7.26
N ASP A 11 -16.99 21.55 6.22
CA ASP A 11 -17.52 21.30 4.88
C ASP A 11 -16.41 20.70 3.99
N PRO A 12 -16.48 19.41 3.60
CA PRO A 12 -15.45 18.78 2.78
C PRO A 12 -15.49 19.19 1.31
N ARG A 13 -16.62 19.71 0.80
CA ARG A 13 -16.84 19.95 -0.64
C ARG A 13 -15.80 20.86 -1.30
N PRO A 14 -15.35 21.97 -0.68
CA PRO A 14 -14.34 22.85 -1.28
C PRO A 14 -12.95 22.20 -1.41
N TYR A 15 -12.74 21.05 -0.78
CA TYR A 15 -11.46 20.35 -0.69
C TYR A 15 -11.44 19.04 -1.48
N LEU A 16 -12.55 18.68 -2.14
CA LEU A 16 -12.62 17.54 -3.03
C LEU A 16 -11.80 17.81 -4.29
N ARG A 17 -11.02 16.81 -4.70
CA ARG A 17 -10.35 16.79 -5.99
C ARG A 17 -10.89 15.63 -6.82
N THR A 18 -11.00 15.83 -8.13
CA THR A 18 -11.32 14.74 -9.04
C THR A 18 -10.04 13.98 -9.37
N ILE A 19 -10.08 12.66 -9.25
CA ILE A 19 -9.01 11.76 -9.66
C ILE A 19 -9.52 10.84 -10.77
N SER A 20 -8.64 10.49 -11.69
CA SER A 20 -8.92 9.48 -12.72
C SER A 20 -8.36 8.15 -12.25
N ALA A 21 -9.22 7.16 -12.11
CA ALA A 21 -8.85 5.78 -11.81
C ALA A 21 -9.58 4.88 -12.81
N ASP A 22 -8.86 4.04 -13.56
CA ASP A 22 -9.42 3.13 -14.57
C ASP A 22 -10.36 3.81 -15.58
N GLY A 23 -10.02 5.03 -15.99
CA GLY A 23 -10.83 5.85 -16.91
C GLY A 23 -12.13 6.41 -16.30
N ARG A 24 -12.37 6.20 -15.00
CA ARG A 24 -13.48 6.80 -14.25
C ARG A 24 -13.00 7.98 -13.43
N GLN A 25 -13.80 9.04 -13.41
CA GLN A 25 -13.57 10.21 -12.56
C GLN A 25 -14.23 9.97 -11.21
N THR A 26 -13.44 9.97 -10.15
CA THR A 26 -13.90 9.77 -8.77
C THR A 26 -13.51 10.98 -7.92
N GLU A 27 -14.37 11.37 -6.98
CA GLU A 27 -14.04 12.41 -6.01
C GLU A 27 -13.19 11.84 -4.87
N TYR A 28 -12.09 12.54 -4.59
CA TYR A 28 -11.15 12.19 -3.54
C TYR A 28 -10.95 13.36 -2.57
N LEU A 29 -10.93 13.04 -1.28
CA LEU A 29 -10.57 13.96 -0.21
C LEU A 29 -9.22 13.56 0.38
N ASP A 30 -8.21 14.43 0.31
CA ASP A 30 -6.88 14.15 0.85
C ASP A 30 -6.91 13.92 2.37
N VAL A 31 -6.02 13.04 2.85
CA VAL A 31 -5.92 12.68 4.28
C VAL A 31 -5.79 13.90 5.18
N ARG A 32 -5.06 14.94 4.75
CA ARG A 32 -4.94 16.20 5.49
C ARG A 32 -6.30 16.87 5.79
N TRP A 33 -7.23 16.78 4.85
CA TRP A 33 -8.57 17.37 4.99
C TRP A 33 -9.50 16.44 5.78
N ARG A 34 -9.32 15.13 5.68
CA ARG A 34 -9.99 14.15 6.57
C ARG A 34 -9.57 14.36 8.03
N LEU A 35 -8.30 14.65 8.29
CA LEU A 35 -7.80 15.00 9.62
C LEU A 35 -8.39 16.33 10.12
N ALA A 36 -8.46 17.36 9.27
CA ALA A 36 -9.10 18.62 9.62
C ALA A 36 -10.58 18.43 9.97
N TRP A 37 -11.29 17.58 9.23
CA TRP A 37 -12.67 17.20 9.51
C TRP A 37 -12.78 16.50 10.87
N LEU A 38 -12.01 15.43 11.10
CA LEU A 38 -12.00 14.73 12.39
C LEU A 38 -11.72 15.67 13.55
N ARG A 39 -10.71 16.54 13.45
CA ARG A 39 -10.33 17.46 14.54
C ARG A 39 -11.37 18.55 14.80
N THR A 40 -12.15 18.90 13.80
CA THR A 40 -13.26 19.85 13.94
C THR A 40 -14.41 19.26 14.76
N GLU A 41 -14.76 17.99 14.53
CA GLU A 41 -15.87 17.34 15.22
C GLU A 41 -15.47 16.64 16.53
N GLN A 42 -14.31 15.97 16.50
CA GLN A 42 -13.79 15.08 17.53
C GLN A 42 -12.36 15.49 17.90
N PRO A 43 -12.16 16.67 18.54
CA PRO A 43 -10.84 17.20 18.86
C PRO A 43 -10.01 16.24 19.73
N ASN A 44 -10.68 15.44 20.56
CA ASN A 44 -10.08 14.47 21.48
C ASN A 44 -9.86 13.08 20.86
N ALA A 45 -10.15 12.88 19.57
CA ALA A 45 -9.87 11.63 18.88
C ALA A 45 -8.37 11.30 18.93
N ARG A 46 -8.06 10.03 19.16
CA ARG A 46 -6.69 9.49 19.17
C ARG A 46 -6.43 8.78 17.86
N ILE A 47 -5.24 9.00 17.32
CA ILE A 47 -4.73 8.29 16.15
C ILE A 47 -3.43 7.65 16.59
N THR A 48 -3.33 6.34 16.46
CA THR A 48 -2.12 5.56 16.74
C THR A 48 -1.72 4.85 15.46
N THR A 49 -0.45 4.95 15.10
CA THR A 49 0.13 4.22 13.97
C THR A 49 1.22 3.29 14.46
N GLU A 50 1.31 2.13 13.83
CA GLU A 50 2.38 1.16 14.05
C GLU A 50 2.84 0.61 12.70
N HIS A 51 4.15 0.39 12.56
CA HIS A 51 4.67 -0.38 11.44
C HIS A 51 4.49 -1.86 11.76
N ILE A 52 3.89 -2.58 10.82
CA ILE A 52 3.74 -4.04 10.84
C ILE A 52 4.93 -4.67 10.11
N ILE A 53 5.33 -4.06 8.99
CA ILE A 53 6.52 -4.40 8.22
C ILE A 53 7.27 -3.10 7.94
N LEU A 54 8.58 -3.10 8.16
CA LEU A 54 9.45 -1.99 7.81
C LEU A 54 10.80 -2.56 7.35
N GLU A 55 10.89 -2.81 6.05
CA GLU A 55 12.06 -3.38 5.41
C GLU A 55 12.72 -2.35 4.48
N GLN A 56 13.76 -2.79 3.77
CA GLN A 56 14.50 -1.92 2.88
C GLN A 56 13.61 -1.41 1.74
N ASP A 57 12.72 -2.22 1.17
CA ASP A 57 11.92 -1.89 -0.02
C ASP A 57 10.41 -2.00 0.20
N GLU A 58 9.94 -2.39 1.39
CA GLU A 58 8.53 -2.51 1.72
C GLU A 58 8.21 -1.88 3.08
N ALA A 59 7.08 -1.17 3.16
CA ALA A 59 6.54 -0.70 4.41
C ALA A 59 5.04 -1.02 4.50
N VAL A 60 4.63 -1.61 5.61
CA VAL A 60 3.22 -1.84 5.95
C VAL A 60 2.93 -1.20 7.30
N PHE A 61 1.92 -0.34 7.35
CA PHE A 61 1.46 0.33 8.56
C PHE A 61 0.03 -0.05 8.89
N ARG A 62 -0.26 -0.15 10.18
CA ARG A 62 -1.62 -0.15 10.72
C ARG A 62 -1.86 1.18 11.44
N ALA A 63 -2.98 1.82 11.14
CA ALA A 63 -3.50 2.96 11.87
C ALA A 63 -4.75 2.53 12.65
N LEU A 64 -4.90 3.03 13.88
CA LEU A 64 -6.09 2.95 14.71
C LEU A 64 -6.56 4.36 15.05
N VAL A 65 -7.79 4.68 14.67
CA VAL A 65 -8.46 5.94 15.06
C VAL A 65 -9.54 5.62 16.08
N GLN A 66 -9.51 6.32 17.22
CA GLN A 66 -10.45 6.14 18.34
C GLN A 66 -11.10 7.49 18.66
N ILE A 67 -12.43 7.54 18.63
CA ILE A 67 -13.21 8.69 19.07
C ILE A 67 -13.71 8.40 20.49
N PRO A 68 -13.37 9.23 21.49
CA PRO A 68 -13.88 9.06 22.86
C PRO A 68 -15.41 9.00 22.86
N ASP A 69 -15.96 8.01 23.56
CA ASP A 69 -17.41 7.76 23.66
C ASP A 69 -18.11 7.54 22.30
N GLY A 70 -17.33 7.24 21.25
CA GLY A 70 -17.78 6.96 19.90
C GLY A 70 -17.23 5.64 19.36
N GLY A 71 -17.07 5.57 18.04
CA GLY A 71 -16.51 4.42 17.35
C GLY A 71 -14.98 4.41 17.30
N CYS A 72 -14.45 3.29 16.86
CA CYS A 72 -13.06 3.18 16.44
C CYS A 72 -12.97 2.41 15.12
N ALA A 73 -11.92 2.66 14.35
CA ALA A 73 -11.63 1.91 13.14
C ALA A 73 -10.14 1.78 12.92
N THR A 74 -9.77 0.71 12.22
CA THR A 74 -8.40 0.47 11.77
C THR A 74 -8.28 0.59 10.27
N GLY A 75 -7.10 0.93 9.78
CA GLY A 75 -6.75 0.92 8.37
C GLY A 75 -5.32 0.42 8.20
N TYR A 76 -5.08 -0.35 7.14
CA TYR A 76 -3.74 -0.80 6.76
C TYR A 76 -3.30 -0.11 5.49
N GLY A 77 -2.04 0.29 5.42
CA GLY A 77 -1.43 0.84 4.21
C GLY A 77 -0.11 0.16 3.93
N SER A 78 0.09 -0.26 2.69
CA SER A 78 1.33 -0.84 2.18
C SER A 78 1.82 -0.03 0.99
N GLU A 79 3.14 0.12 0.90
CA GLU A 79 3.84 0.73 -0.23
C GLU A 79 5.21 0.09 -0.39
N THR A 80 5.70 0.07 -1.62
CA THR A 80 7.06 -0.35 -1.92
C THR A 80 7.92 0.82 -2.38
N ARG A 81 9.24 0.69 -2.27
CA ARG A 81 10.19 1.69 -2.77
C ARG A 81 10.06 1.91 -4.28
N ASP A 82 9.66 0.88 -5.02
CA ASP A 82 9.45 0.97 -6.48
C ASP A 82 8.27 1.88 -6.84
N ASP A 83 7.31 2.03 -5.93
CA ASP A 83 6.19 2.96 -6.08
C ASP A 83 6.63 4.39 -5.78
N TRP A 84 7.36 4.57 -4.67
CA TRP A 84 7.71 5.88 -4.11
C TRP A 84 9.05 5.87 -3.37
N ASP A 85 9.88 6.91 -3.55
CA ASP A 85 11.07 7.12 -2.71
C ASP A 85 10.69 7.34 -1.23
N ASP A 86 9.49 7.88 -0.97
CA ASP A 86 8.87 8.13 0.34
C ASP A 86 7.84 7.06 0.73
N PHE A 87 8.06 5.79 0.34
CA PHE A 87 7.13 4.68 0.55
C PHE A 87 6.71 4.48 2.02
N ILE A 88 7.61 4.73 2.97
CA ILE A 88 7.32 4.62 4.41
C ILE A 88 6.22 5.61 4.80
N GLU A 89 6.39 6.90 4.46
CA GLU A 89 5.44 7.96 4.76
C GLU A 89 4.11 7.78 4.01
N LYS A 90 4.19 7.27 2.78
CA LYS A 90 3.01 6.95 1.97
C LYS A 90 2.20 5.81 2.59
N ALA A 91 2.84 4.73 3.03
CA ALA A 91 2.18 3.60 3.67
C ALA A 91 1.48 4.02 4.97
N GLU A 92 2.13 4.83 5.80
CA GLU A 92 1.51 5.38 7.02
C GLU A 92 0.32 6.30 6.68
N THR A 93 0.48 7.19 5.69
CA THR A 93 -0.60 8.10 5.26
C THR A 93 -1.81 7.33 4.73
N LYS A 94 -1.57 6.28 3.95
CA LYS A 94 -2.58 5.35 3.42
C LYS A 94 -3.34 4.64 4.54
N ALA A 95 -2.62 4.13 5.54
CA ALA A 95 -3.21 3.48 6.71
C ALA A 95 -4.16 4.43 7.47
N ILE A 96 -3.71 5.67 7.74
CA ILE A 96 -4.52 6.72 8.38
C ILE A 96 -5.75 7.04 7.53
N GLY A 97 -5.58 7.23 6.23
CA GLY A 97 -6.66 7.56 5.30
C GLY A 97 -7.79 6.53 5.29
N ARG A 98 -7.45 5.24 5.31
CA ARG A 98 -8.39 4.11 5.35
C ARG A 98 -9.12 4.03 6.70
N ALA A 99 -8.41 4.20 7.81
CA ALA A 99 -9.04 4.24 9.14
C ALA A 99 -10.04 5.40 9.28
N LEU A 100 -9.70 6.57 8.74
CA LEU A 100 -10.59 7.74 8.71
C LEU A 100 -11.82 7.51 7.83
N ALA A 101 -11.65 6.92 6.63
CA ALA A 101 -12.76 6.59 5.74
C ALA A 101 -13.77 5.65 6.41
N ALA A 102 -13.30 4.62 7.11
CA ALA A 102 -14.14 3.68 7.83
C ALA A 102 -14.99 4.36 8.94
N LEU A 103 -14.54 5.48 9.48
CA LEU A 103 -15.28 6.31 10.44
C LEU A 103 -16.16 7.38 9.77
N GLY A 104 -16.26 7.39 8.45
CA GLY A 104 -17.05 8.36 7.69
C GLY A 104 -16.32 9.66 7.36
N TYR A 105 -15.04 9.79 7.74
CA TYR A 105 -14.20 10.93 7.37
C TYR A 105 -13.56 10.70 5.99
N GLY A 106 -14.37 10.63 4.94
CA GLY A 106 -13.94 10.35 3.56
C GLY A 106 -15.06 10.57 2.55
N THR A 107 -14.83 10.21 1.29
CA THR A 107 -15.90 10.18 0.27
C THR A 107 -16.56 8.81 0.27
N GLN A 108 -17.87 8.75 -0.01
CA GLN A 108 -18.67 7.51 0.00
C GLN A 108 -18.12 6.42 -0.95
N PHE A 109 -17.37 6.82 -1.97
CA PHE A 109 -16.77 5.94 -2.98
C PHE A 109 -15.28 5.70 -2.79
N ALA A 110 -14.64 6.28 -1.77
CA ALA A 110 -13.22 6.04 -1.45
C ALA A 110 -13.02 4.99 -0.35
N ILE A 111 -14.06 4.23 0.00
CA ILE A 111 -13.94 3.06 0.89
C ILE A 111 -13.23 1.90 0.16
N ASP A 112 -13.30 1.87 -1.16
CA ASP A 112 -12.49 0.97 -2.00
C ASP A 112 -11.74 1.80 -3.04
N PHE A 113 -10.58 1.29 -3.45
CA PHE A 113 -9.76 1.82 -4.54
C PHE A 113 -8.97 3.10 -4.20
N GLU A 114 -7.89 2.91 -3.45
CA GLU A 114 -6.62 3.28 -4.07
C GLU A 114 -6.44 2.35 -5.27
N SER A 115 -6.99 2.78 -6.41
CA SER A 115 -6.44 2.39 -7.70
C SER A 115 -4.97 2.77 -7.65
N ASP A 116 -4.08 1.83 -7.94
CA ASP A 116 -2.63 2.00 -8.11
C ASP A 116 -2.27 2.93 -9.31
N GLY A 117 -3.08 3.95 -9.59
CA GLY A 117 -3.02 4.76 -10.79
C GLY A 117 -3.35 6.23 -10.52
N ASP A 118 -2.37 7.08 -10.82
CA ASP A 118 -2.58 8.40 -11.42
C ASP A 118 -2.98 9.60 -10.55
N ALA A 119 -2.70 9.60 -9.24
CA ALA A 119 -2.49 10.86 -8.53
C ALA A 119 -1.02 11.29 -8.65
N GLU A 120 -0.58 11.56 -9.88
CA GLU A 120 0.75 12.07 -10.26
C GLU A 120 1.93 11.41 -9.52
N LYS A 121 2.60 10.43 -10.14
CA LYS A 121 4.01 10.08 -9.85
C LYS A 121 4.91 11.30 -10.15
N LYS A 122 4.77 12.37 -9.38
CA LYS A 122 5.75 13.44 -9.30
C LYS A 122 6.90 12.87 -8.51
N LYS A 123 7.93 12.40 -9.25
CA LYS A 123 9.28 12.23 -8.71
C LYS A 123 9.54 13.42 -7.80
N SER A 124 9.75 13.19 -6.51
CA SER A 124 9.95 14.26 -5.54
C SER A 124 11.26 14.96 -5.90
N GLY A 125 11.16 15.96 -6.75
CA GLY A 125 12.21 16.92 -7.01
C GLY A 125 12.42 17.70 -5.73
N ARG A 126 13.36 17.22 -4.90
CA ARG A 126 13.90 17.97 -3.77
C ARG A 126 14.55 19.24 -4.32
N ALA A 127 13.77 20.33 -4.36
CA ALA A 127 14.27 21.67 -4.58
C ALA A 127 14.16 22.44 -3.26
N SER A 128 15.31 22.69 -2.63
CA SER A 128 15.66 23.96 -1.95
C SER A 128 17.01 23.83 -1.27
N GLY A 129 17.98 24.66 -1.67
CA GLY A 129 19.17 24.93 -0.87
C GLY A 129 20.48 25.12 -1.65
N GLU A 130 20.61 26.23 -2.37
CA GLU A 130 21.90 26.74 -2.85
C GLU A 130 22.91 26.86 -1.70
N ARG A 131 23.99 26.06 -1.76
CA ARG A 131 25.32 26.44 -1.26
C ARG A 131 26.43 25.86 -2.14
N GLN A 132 26.92 26.71 -3.04
CA GLN A 132 28.33 26.87 -3.44
C GLN A 132 29.35 25.97 -2.71
N ARG A 133 29.98 25.01 -3.43
CA ARG A 133 31.44 24.96 -3.71
C ARG A 133 31.92 23.60 -4.22
N SER A 134 32.99 23.72 -5.02
CA SER A 134 33.98 22.73 -5.47
C SER A 134 33.56 21.59 -6.41
N ARG A 135 33.80 21.88 -7.70
CA ARG A 135 34.45 20.94 -8.62
C ARG A 135 35.72 20.39 -7.99
N ARG A 136 35.85 19.07 -7.84
CA ARG A 136 37.03 18.26 -8.21
C ARG A 136 36.93 16.85 -7.64
N ASN A 137 37.21 15.90 -8.52
CA ASN A 137 37.71 14.54 -8.29
C ASN A 137 36.68 13.51 -7.81
N ASP A 138 36.36 12.53 -8.66
CA ASP A 138 36.99 11.21 -8.56
C ASP A 138 36.43 10.28 -9.67
N GLU A 139 37.02 10.38 -10.86
CA GLU A 139 37.34 9.16 -11.62
C GLU A 139 38.46 8.47 -10.85
N GLU A 140 38.12 7.52 -9.99
CA GLU A 140 38.92 6.35 -9.59
C GLU A 140 38.43 5.80 -8.25
N ARG A 141 37.58 4.77 -8.29
CA ARG A 141 37.68 3.61 -7.40
C ARG A 141 37.03 2.41 -8.07
N LYS A 142 37.86 1.67 -8.79
CA LYS A 142 37.62 0.28 -9.19
C LYS A 142 37.73 -0.64 -7.95
N SER A 143 36.91 -1.69 -7.99
CA SER A 143 37.11 -3.06 -7.43
C SER A 143 36.60 -3.43 -6.02
N ALA A 144 35.42 -4.11 -6.02
CA ALA A 144 34.99 -5.37 -5.35
C ALA A 144 34.82 -5.46 -3.81
N PRO A 145 34.00 -6.40 -3.23
CA PRO A 145 33.34 -7.58 -3.83
C PRO A 145 31.81 -7.77 -3.54
N ASP A 146 31.26 -8.84 -4.14
CA ASP A 146 29.91 -9.43 -4.07
C ASP A 146 29.28 -9.61 -2.68
N ALA A 147 27.94 -9.49 -2.59
CA ALA A 147 27.01 -10.54 -2.09
C ALA A 147 25.60 -9.99 -1.75
N ALA A 148 24.64 -10.12 -2.68
CA ALA A 148 23.20 -10.37 -2.46
C ALA A 148 22.51 -10.33 -3.84
N GLY A 149 22.04 -11.48 -4.31
CA GLY A 149 21.69 -11.71 -5.71
C GLY A 149 20.59 -10.80 -6.24
N SER A 150 20.88 -10.08 -7.34
CA SER A 150 19.84 -9.51 -8.18
C SER A 150 19.04 -10.66 -8.81
N ARG A 151 17.84 -10.92 -8.27
CA ARG A 151 16.86 -11.79 -8.93
C ARG A 151 16.45 -11.19 -10.27
N ALA A 152 16.27 -12.04 -11.26
CA ALA A 152 15.82 -11.60 -12.57
C ALA A 152 14.37 -11.11 -12.48
N PRO A 153 14.02 -9.96 -13.08
CA PRO A 153 12.64 -9.50 -13.10
C PRO A 153 11.74 -10.52 -13.81
N LEU A 154 10.52 -10.71 -13.29
CA LEU A 154 9.53 -11.59 -13.90
C LEU A 154 9.14 -11.08 -15.30
N PRO A 155 9.20 -11.90 -16.35
CA PRO A 155 8.67 -11.54 -17.65
C PRO A 155 7.13 -11.44 -17.62
N GLY A 156 6.56 -10.54 -18.42
CA GLY A 156 5.12 -10.30 -18.52
C GLY A 156 4.72 -8.84 -18.25
N GLY A 157 3.55 -8.44 -18.75
CA GLY A 157 2.97 -7.13 -18.43
C GLY A 157 2.45 -7.07 -17.00
N ARG A 158 2.45 -5.88 -16.39
CA ARG A 158 1.87 -5.68 -15.03
C ARG A 158 0.42 -6.18 -14.94
N GLU A 159 -0.40 -5.88 -15.94
CA GLU A 159 -1.80 -6.29 -16.00
C GLU A 159 -1.98 -7.82 -15.96
N GLU A 160 -1.10 -8.57 -16.64
CA GLU A 160 -1.16 -10.04 -16.69
C GLU A 160 -0.79 -10.66 -15.33
N TRP A 161 0.16 -10.05 -14.62
CA TRP A 161 0.51 -10.43 -13.26
C TRP A 161 -0.59 -10.08 -12.25
N ASP A 162 -1.27 -8.95 -12.42
CA ASP A 162 -2.40 -8.56 -11.57
C ASP A 162 -3.57 -9.53 -11.71
N GLU A 163 -3.89 -9.97 -12.93
CA GLU A 163 -4.90 -11.01 -13.18
C GLU A 163 -4.51 -12.34 -12.55
N PHE A 164 -3.25 -12.75 -12.69
CA PHE A 164 -2.74 -13.94 -12.04
C PHE A 164 -2.91 -13.87 -10.52
N TRP A 165 -2.46 -12.79 -9.87
CA TRP A 165 -2.54 -12.66 -8.41
C TRP A 165 -3.96 -12.48 -7.89
N ARG A 166 -4.88 -11.90 -8.68
CA ARG A 166 -6.31 -11.90 -8.34
C ARG A 166 -6.87 -13.33 -8.31
N TRP A 167 -6.53 -14.14 -9.31
CA TRP A 167 -6.95 -15.53 -9.35
C TRP A 167 -6.26 -16.38 -8.26
N ALA A 168 -4.95 -16.28 -8.08
CA ALA A 168 -4.20 -17.04 -7.07
C ALA A 168 -4.73 -16.78 -5.65
N ARG A 169 -5.05 -15.53 -5.33
CA ARG A 169 -5.67 -15.18 -4.03
C ARG A 169 -7.06 -15.79 -3.85
N SER A 170 -7.83 -15.93 -4.92
CA SER A 170 -9.16 -16.56 -4.84
C SER A 170 -9.13 -18.05 -4.48
N ILE A 171 -7.98 -18.69 -4.67
CA ILE A 171 -7.73 -20.10 -4.32
C ILE A 171 -6.72 -20.24 -3.16
N GLY A 172 -6.46 -19.17 -2.40
CA GLY A 172 -5.67 -19.21 -1.16
C GLY A 172 -4.15 -19.01 -1.30
N TYR A 173 -3.64 -18.67 -2.49
CA TYR A 173 -2.23 -18.34 -2.69
C TYR A 173 -2.00 -16.83 -2.73
N MET A 174 -1.28 -16.32 -1.74
CA MET A 174 -1.27 -14.88 -1.41
C MET A 174 -0.02 -14.16 -1.88
N ASN A 175 1.10 -14.87 -2.01
CA ASN A 175 2.38 -14.26 -2.31
C ASN A 175 3.31 -15.22 -3.07
N ARG A 176 4.34 -14.64 -3.66
CA ARG A 176 5.35 -15.35 -4.43
C ARG A 176 6.16 -16.37 -3.62
N PRO A 177 6.66 -16.06 -2.41
CA PRO A 177 7.37 -17.04 -1.59
C PRO A 177 6.59 -18.34 -1.36
N GLN A 178 5.28 -18.24 -1.11
CA GLN A 178 4.40 -19.40 -0.93
C GLN A 178 4.38 -20.31 -2.17
N LEU A 179 4.37 -19.73 -3.38
CA LEU A 179 4.42 -20.52 -4.61
C LEU A 179 5.80 -21.14 -4.86
N GLU A 180 6.87 -20.40 -4.59
CA GLU A 180 8.24 -20.91 -4.73
C GLU A 180 8.51 -22.08 -3.78
N GLU A 181 7.93 -22.05 -2.58
CA GLU A 181 7.97 -23.17 -1.63
C GLU A 181 7.23 -24.41 -2.15
N ILE A 182 6.08 -24.21 -2.80
CA ILE A 182 5.28 -25.31 -3.37
C ILE A 182 5.94 -25.94 -4.60
N PHE A 183 6.57 -25.11 -5.43
CA PHE A 183 7.24 -25.58 -6.65
C PHE A 183 8.65 -26.10 -6.39
N ASP A 184 9.21 -25.86 -5.21
CA ASP A 184 10.60 -26.20 -4.87
C ASP A 184 11.62 -25.57 -5.86
N HIS A 185 11.25 -24.44 -6.47
CA HIS A 185 12.16 -23.64 -7.30
C HIS A 185 11.71 -22.16 -7.37
N PRO A 186 12.65 -21.25 -7.69
CA PRO A 186 12.31 -19.85 -7.94
C PRO A 186 11.37 -19.69 -9.14
N LEU A 187 10.50 -18.69 -9.07
CA LEU A 187 9.66 -18.27 -10.19
C LEU A 187 10.38 -17.31 -11.18
N ASP A 188 11.67 -17.06 -10.95
CA ASP A 188 12.47 -16.13 -11.74
C ASP A 188 12.48 -16.53 -13.22
N GLY A 189 12.12 -15.59 -14.11
CA GLY A 189 12.09 -15.84 -15.55
C GLY A 189 10.81 -16.54 -16.06
N MET A 190 9.84 -16.83 -15.20
CA MET A 190 8.55 -17.40 -15.61
C MET A 190 7.52 -16.30 -15.87
N THR A 191 6.68 -16.50 -16.86
CA THR A 191 5.53 -15.64 -17.17
C THR A 191 4.33 -15.99 -16.28
N PRO A 192 3.36 -15.07 -16.06
CA PRO A 192 2.17 -15.37 -15.25
C PRO A 192 1.38 -16.57 -15.79
N ARG A 193 1.43 -16.80 -17.11
CA ARG A 193 0.81 -17.97 -17.74
C ARG A 193 1.51 -19.27 -17.36
N GLU A 194 2.83 -19.30 -17.39
CA GLU A 194 3.62 -20.48 -17.01
C GLU A 194 3.43 -20.81 -15.52
N VAL A 195 3.45 -19.79 -14.65
CA VAL A 195 3.19 -19.97 -13.22
C VAL A 195 1.76 -20.49 -12.97
N ARG A 196 0.78 -20.00 -13.74
CA ARG A 196 -0.61 -20.49 -13.66
C ARG A 196 -0.75 -21.94 -14.12
N GLU A 197 -0.10 -22.31 -15.23
CA GLU A 197 -0.09 -23.68 -15.74
C GLU A 197 0.49 -24.63 -14.70
N GLU A 198 1.62 -24.26 -14.09
CA GLU A 198 2.27 -25.06 -13.05
C GLU A 198 1.44 -25.17 -11.76
N LEU A 199 0.81 -24.07 -11.32
CA LEU A 199 -0.08 -24.11 -10.17
C LEU A 199 -1.30 -25.01 -10.42
N ASN A 200 -1.87 -24.95 -11.63
CA ASN A 200 -2.99 -25.81 -12.00
C ASN A 200 -2.57 -27.29 -12.06
N ASP A 201 -1.37 -27.58 -12.55
CA ASP A 201 -0.78 -28.92 -12.54
C ASP A 201 -0.59 -29.44 -11.10
N TYR A 202 -0.07 -28.60 -10.20
CA TYR A 202 0.07 -28.94 -8.78
C TYR A 202 -1.29 -29.25 -8.14
N LEU A 203 -2.30 -28.40 -8.37
CA LEU A 203 -3.66 -28.61 -7.86
C LEU A 203 -4.26 -29.92 -8.37
N GLN A 204 -4.10 -30.22 -9.66
CA GLN A 204 -4.59 -31.47 -10.25
C GLN A 204 -3.87 -32.71 -9.68
N ARG A 205 -2.54 -32.67 -9.56
CA ARG A 205 -1.73 -33.78 -9.02
C ARG A 205 -2.09 -34.11 -7.57
N ASN A 206 -2.44 -33.10 -6.79
CA ASN A 206 -2.79 -33.24 -5.37
C ASN A 206 -4.31 -33.30 -5.12
N ASN A 207 -5.12 -33.28 -6.18
CA ASN A 207 -6.59 -33.27 -6.10
C ASN A 207 -7.14 -32.14 -5.20
N LEU A 208 -6.51 -30.96 -5.30
CA LEU A 208 -6.84 -29.74 -4.56
C LEU A 208 -7.58 -28.75 -5.47
N THR A 209 -8.51 -27.99 -4.90
CA THR A 209 -9.16 -26.85 -5.58
C THR A 209 -8.72 -25.50 -5.04
N GLU A 210 -8.06 -25.50 -3.88
CA GLU A 210 -7.56 -24.33 -3.15
C GLU A 210 -6.33 -24.71 -2.31
N ALA A 211 -5.67 -23.71 -1.73
CA ALA A 211 -4.51 -23.92 -0.87
C ALA A 211 -4.86 -24.83 0.32
N PRO A 212 -4.01 -25.80 0.66
CA PRO A 212 -4.26 -26.68 1.78
C PRO A 212 -4.28 -25.85 3.08
N VAL A 213 -5.31 -26.07 3.91
CA VAL A 213 -5.37 -25.49 5.25
C VAL A 213 -4.25 -26.14 6.07
N VAL A 214 -3.18 -25.38 6.34
CA VAL A 214 -2.15 -25.79 7.29
C VAL A 214 -2.76 -25.61 8.67
N GLU A 215 -3.24 -26.70 9.28
CA GLU A 215 -3.59 -26.67 10.70
C GLU A 215 -2.31 -26.38 11.49
N PRO A 216 -2.32 -25.41 12.42
CA PRO A 216 -1.15 -25.15 13.23
C PRO A 216 -0.88 -26.39 14.08
N ASP A 217 0.33 -26.94 13.98
CA ASP A 217 0.82 -27.99 14.88
C ASP A 217 0.63 -27.51 16.33
N GLU A 218 -0.19 -28.23 17.09
CA GLU A 218 -0.34 -28.04 18.53
C GLU A 218 0.96 -28.52 19.20
N GLU A 219 1.89 -27.59 19.46
CA GLU A 219 2.99 -27.78 20.44
C GLU A 219 2.57 -27.37 21.86
#